data_AF-A0A3B0X926-F1
#
_entry.id   AF-A0A3B0X926-F1
#
_cell.length_a   1.000
_cell.length_b   1.000
_cell.length_c   1.000
_cell.angle_alpha   90.00
_cell.angle_beta   90.00
_cell.angle_gamma   90.00
#
_symmetry.space_group_name_H-M   'P 1'
#
loop_
_entity.id
_entity.type
_entity.pdbx_description
1 polymer ?
#
loop_
_entity_poly.entity_id
_entity_poly.type
_entity_poly.pdbx_seq_one_letter_code
_entity_poly.pdbx_strand_id
1 'polypeptide(L)' 'MGGKLIEPKVITDFNNKPVAMLPIGFYFDDDRWDAIWTEYDRKGESLTLEDLKRMFPNDESLTAISVKRTGSQLGEDFK' A
#
# COMPACT_ATOMS: atom_id res chain seq x y z
N MET A 1 15.91 4.74 8.83
CA MET A 1 15.26 3.76 9.75
C MET A 1 14.53 2.73 8.89
N GLY A 2 15.29 1.79 8.33
CA GLY A 2 14.76 0.83 7.35
C GLY A 2 14.33 -0.48 8.00
N GLY A 3 13.18 -1.03 7.63
CA GLY A 3 12.70 -2.30 8.16
C GLY A 3 11.44 -2.80 7.45
N LYS A 4 11.26 -4.13 7.51
CA LYS A 4 10.04 -4.79 7.03
C LYS A 4 8.88 -4.39 7.94
N LEU A 5 7.82 -3.82 7.36
CA LEU A 5 6.62 -3.50 8.11
C LEU A 5 5.96 -4.79 8.61
N ILE A 6 5.78 -4.88 9.92
CA ILE A 6 5.03 -5.98 10.55
C ILE A 6 3.51 -5.72 10.55
N GLU A 7 3.14 -4.45 10.41
CA GLU A 7 1.76 -3.95 10.45
C GLU A 7 1.55 -2.95 9.32
N PRO A 8 0.33 -2.81 8.78
CA PRO A 8 0.06 -1.88 7.69
C PRO A 8 0.24 -0.46 8.21
N LYS A 9 0.91 0.39 7.43
CA LYS A 9 1.23 1.76 7.84
C LYS A 9 0.69 2.75 6.82
N VAL A 10 0.01 3.78 7.31
CA VAL A 10 -0.39 4.92 6.49
C VAL A 10 0.62 6.05 6.68
N ILE A 11 1.08 6.61 5.56
CA ILE A 11 1.85 7.85 5.55
C ILE A 11 0.84 8.98 5.34
N THR A 12 0.93 10.01 6.16
CA THR A 12 0.09 11.22 6.06
C THR A 12 0.97 12.45 5.90
N ASP A 13 0.49 13.39 5.11
CA ASP A 13 1.09 14.72 4.99
C ASP A 13 0.85 15.56 6.25
N PHE A 14 1.54 16.70 6.37
CA PHE A 14 1.32 17.71 7.40
C PHE A 14 -0.16 18.13 7.52
N ASN A 15 -0.92 18.11 6.42
CA ASN A 15 -2.35 18.42 6.39
C ASN A 15 -3.26 17.24 6.81
N ASN A 16 -2.72 16.17 7.40
CA ASN A 16 -3.45 14.92 7.70
C ASN A 16 -4.06 14.24 6.45
N LYS A 17 -3.58 14.59 5.25
CA LYS A 17 -4.00 13.93 4.01
C LYS A 17 -3.23 12.63 3.85
N PRO A 18 -3.89 11.50 3.53
CA PRO A 18 -3.17 10.26 3.27
C PRO A 18 -2.27 10.43 2.04
N VAL A 19 -0.98 10.14 2.20
CA VAL A 19 0.04 10.13 1.14
C VAL A 19 0.11 8.76 0.52
N ALA A 20 0.28 7.70 1.32
CA ALA A 20 0.36 6.33 0.82
C ALA A 20 -0.05 5.32 1.89
N MET A 21 -0.62 4.19 1.46
CA MET A 21 -0.95 3.05 2.33
C MET A 21 0.01 1.90 2.05
N LEU A 22 0.88 1.61 3.01
CA LEU A 22 1.87 0.55 2.91
C LEU A 22 1.32 -0.75 3.51
N PRO A 23 1.26 -1.85 2.75
CA PRO A 23 0.78 -3.12 3.26
C PRO A 23 1.77 -3.76 4.23
N ILE A 24 1.28 -4.73 4.99
CA ILE A 24 2.13 -5.60 5.82
C ILE A 24 3.18 -6.29 4.95
N GLY A 25 4.37 -6.46 5.51
CA GLY A 25 5.50 -7.04 4.82
C GLY A 25 6.25 -6.08 3.91
N PHE A 26 5.69 -4.91 3.58
CA PHE A 26 6.38 -3.94 2.74
C PHE A 26 7.68 -3.49 3.40
N TYR A 27 8.79 -3.60 2.66
CA TYR A 27 10.06 -3.11 3.14
C TYR A 27 10.07 -1.59 3.05
N PHE A 28 10.09 -0.91 4.18
CA PHE A 28 10.09 0.54 4.24
C PHE A 28 11.50 1.03 4.58
N ASP A 29 12.07 1.85 3.72
CA ASP A 29 13.42 2.42 3.85
C ASP A 29 13.43 3.90 3.44
N ASP A 30 14.49 4.63 3.78
CA ASP A 30 14.68 6.05 3.46
C ASP A 30 14.59 6.32 1.94
N ASP A 31 15.19 5.45 1.13
CA ASP A 31 15.16 5.57 -0.34
C ASP A 31 13.73 5.48 -0.89
N ARG A 32 12.93 4.57 -0.32
CA ARG A 32 11.53 4.39 -0.71
C ARG A 32 10.64 5.51 -0.18
N TRP A 33 10.95 6.04 1.00
CA TRP A 33 10.28 7.19 1.55
C TRP A 33 10.41 8.39 0.61
N ASP A 34 11.63 8.70 0.18
CA ASP A 34 11.89 9.80 -0.76
C ASP A 34 11.17 9.58 -2.11
N ALA A 35 11.21 8.35 -2.63
CA ALA A 35 10.50 8.01 -3.86
C ALA A 35 8.97 8.21 -3.73
N ILE A 36 8.36 7.73 -2.64
CA ILE A 36 6.92 7.89 -2.34
C ILE A 36 6.56 9.37 -2.29
N TRP A 37 7.36 10.20 -1.62
CA TRP A 37 7.12 11.64 -1.55
C TRP A 37 7.25 12.33 -2.91
N THR A 38 8.24 11.93 -3.71
CA THR A 38 8.45 12.47 -5.06
C THR A 38 7.26 12.16 -5.98
N GLU A 39 6.73 10.92 -5.94
CA GLU A 39 5.56 10.57 -6.75
C GLU A 39 4.28 11.22 -6.21
N TYR A 40 4.14 11.34 -4.89
CA TYR A 40 3.01 12.07 -4.29
C TYR A 40 2.98 13.54 -4.73
N ASP A 41 4.12 14.23 -4.68
CA ASP A 41 4.26 15.62 -5.16
C ASP A 41 3.93 15.73 -6.65
N ARG A 42 4.42 14.78 -7.46
CA ARG A 42 4.17 14.74 -8.91
C ARG A 42 2.70 14.49 -9.25
N LYS A 43 2.05 13.56 -8.55
CA LYS A 43 0.66 13.16 -8.78
C LYS A 43 -0.33 14.17 -8.16
N GLY A 44 0.07 14.80 -7.05
CA GLY A 44 -0.76 15.73 -6.28
C GLY A 44 -1.89 15.06 -5.47
N GLU A 45 -1.91 13.73 -5.40
CA GLU A 45 -2.95 12.93 -4.73
C GLU A 45 -2.35 11.68 -4.07
N SER A 46 -3.13 11.03 -3.20
CA SER A 46 -2.69 9.83 -2.48
C SER A 46 -2.28 8.70 -3.42
N LEU A 47 -1.14 8.09 -3.14
CA LEU A 47 -0.62 6.92 -3.83
C LEU A 47 -1.41 5.68 -3.44
N THR A 48 -1.92 5.00 -4.46
CA THR A 48 -2.66 3.75 -4.31
C THR A 48 -1.71 2.55 -4.30
N LEU A 49 -2.24 1.37 -3.96
CA LEU A 49 -1.47 0.13 -4.07
C LEU A 49 -0.96 -0.11 -5.50
N GLU A 50 -1.69 0.32 -6.53
CA GLU A 50 -1.28 0.20 -7.92
C GLU A 50 -0.11 1.12 -8.26
N ASP A 51 -0.11 2.35 -7.75
CA ASP A 51 1.02 3.27 -7.88
C ASP A 51 2.27 2.70 -7.19
N LEU A 52 2.12 2.19 -5.96
CA LEU A 52 3.22 1.53 -5.25
C LEU A 52 3.76 0.32 -6.02
N LYS A 53 2.89 -0.52 -6.62
CA LYS A 53 3.31 -1.64 -7.47
C LYS A 53 4.09 -1.19 -8.71
N ARG A 54 3.72 -0.05 -9.30
CA ARG A 54 4.42 0.54 -10.45
C ARG A 54 5.80 1.08 -10.06
N MET A 55 5.90 1.72 -8.90
CA MET A 55 7.16 2.27 -8.38
C MET A 55 8.11 1.18 -7.89
N PHE A 56 7.57 0.15 -7.24
CA PHE A 56 8.34 -0.95 -6.64
C PHE A 56 7.89 -2.31 -7.21
N PRO A 57 8.10 -2.58 -8.51
CA PRO A 57 7.64 -3.83 -9.14
C PRO A 57 8.36 -5.07 -8.61
N ASN A 58 9.55 -4.89 -8.01
CA ASN A 58 10.34 -5.95 -7.40
C ASN A 58 9.92 -6.28 -5.96
N ASP A 59 8.95 -5.56 -5.37
CA ASP A 59 8.54 -5.83 -3.99
C ASP A 59 7.43 -6.88 -3.92
N GLU A 60 7.80 -8.08 -3.49
CA GLU A 60 6.91 -9.22 -3.28
C GLU A 60 5.73 -8.93 -2.34
N SER A 61 5.86 -7.95 -1.44
CA SER A 61 4.79 -7.53 -0.50
C SER A 61 3.68 -6.75 -1.20
N LEU A 62 4.00 -6.11 -2.33
CA LEU A 62 3.04 -5.42 -3.19
C LEU A 62 2.48 -6.36 -4.26
N THR A 63 3.27 -7.34 -4.71
CA THR A 63 2.83 -8.39 -5.63
C THR A 63 2.04 -9.49 -4.94
N ALA A 64 2.12 -9.60 -3.60
CA ALA A 64 1.35 -10.52 -2.78
C ALA A 64 -0.11 -10.49 -3.24
N ILE A 65 -0.44 -11.58 -3.89
CA ILE A 65 -1.57 -11.76 -4.77
C ILE A 65 -2.83 -11.50 -3.96
N SER A 66 -3.66 -10.62 -4.52
CA SER A 66 -5.12 -10.65 -4.45
C SER A 66 -5.72 -10.83 -3.06
N VAL A 67 -6.39 -9.78 -2.59
CA VAL A 67 -7.73 -9.86 -2.01
C VAL A 67 -8.07 -11.30 -1.58
N LYS A 68 -7.92 -11.62 -0.28
CA LYS A 68 -8.92 -12.53 0.29
C LYS A 68 -10.24 -11.79 0.10
N ARG A 69 -10.87 -11.98 -1.05
CA ARG A 69 -12.30 -11.80 -1.19
C ARG A 69 -12.82 -12.79 -0.15
N THR A 70 -13.16 -12.30 1.04
CA THR A 70 -14.23 -12.91 1.82
C THR A 70 -15.54 -12.66 1.06
N GLY A 71 -15.58 -13.15 -0.18
CA GLY A 71 -16.77 -13.43 -0.96
C GLY A 71 -17.08 -14.90 -0.75
N SER A 72 -17.30 -15.27 0.51
CA SER A 72 -18.12 -16.43 0.86
C SER A 72 -19.18 -15.94 1.84
N GLN A 73 -19.92 -14.91 1.42
CA GLN A 73 -21.35 -14.93 1.71
C GLN A 73 -21.95 -15.90 0.69
N LEU A 74 -21.75 -17.20 0.96
CA LEU A 74 -22.60 -18.23 0.41
C LEU A 74 -24.00 -17.88 0.94
N GLY A 75 -24.83 -17.28 0.08
CA GLY A 75 -26.27 -17.35 0.25
C GLY A 75 -26.66 -18.80 0.03
N GLU A 76 -26.43 -19.64 1.03
CA GLU A 76 -27.14 -20.89 1.17
C GLU A 76 -28.48 -20.59 1.86
N ASP A 77 -29.52 -21.19 1.29
CA ASP A 77 -30.84 -21.40 1.89
C ASP A 77 -31.85 -20.26 1.88
N PHE A 78 -32.48 -20.06 0.71
CA PHE A 78 -33.95 -19.92 0.68
C PHE A 78 -34.51 -20.95 -0.32
N LYS A 79 -34.98 -22.08 0.21
CA LYS A 79 -35.89 -23.00 -0.47
C LYS A 79 -37.19 -23.08 0.32
#